data_AF-A0A9X3EVZ2-F1
#
_entry.id   AF-A0A9X3EVZ2-F1
#
_cell.length_a   1.000
_cell.length_b   1.000
_cell.length_c   1.000
_cell.angle_alpha   90.00
_cell.angle_beta   90.00
_cell.angle_gamma   90.00
#
_symmetry.space_group_name_H-M   'P 1'
#
loop_
_entity.id
_entity.type
_entity.pdbx_description
1 polymer ?
#
loop_
_entity_poly.entity_id
_entity_poly.type
_entity_poly.pdbx_seq_one_letter_code
_entity_poly.pdbx_strand_id
1 'polypeptide(L)'
;MTRRSLVVLALACACRPQPGSSDSDGSTSGTTSGAATGTTGEPPTSTTGEPATETATVVHSFGSYLMTPYLEIEPCVQWTLHNDEAIYVNAVTLVNDGGFHHSNWFAVPEEVFPGEDGFWDCASRSYNEITAAVEGTVLFAQSTQSRQEVMQLPAGAVIKIPARHKIIAGTHLLNLGSTDLDSELRMALDIIHPRDIGAVLAAMHLDYRDLAIPANKHSRFTGNCSFKATFEKSTGKPFDMKLYYVLPHYHYLGEYFGLQVLGGARDGEFLFKLDGFNGGANGAAFDPPVDLSDAEGLRFACGFNNWLGKDIGYGIGDQEMCMMLGLVDARVMIESRVSEGSQLVGVDGEVVLHEAECANYAVFKNPAQGPPTPEEIARPLYVPPADPGDVDLEPTKSCIDSAPTAAPDTPTTLASVRDSIFTPSCTFSSCHDASAPAAGLDLQTAEGLGARLLAHEVVADTPDALVTPGDPQASWLYRLVAECEPQNGDGATVRHMPFNAPTLLPDPLVAKLRAWIEAGALDD
;
A
#
# COMPACT_ATOMS: atom_id res chain seq x y z
N MET A 1 34.63 13.60 13.40
CA MET A 1 35.38 13.37 12.13
C MET A 1 34.44 13.72 11.00
N THR A 2 34.73 14.79 10.31
CA THR A 2 33.92 15.45 9.28
C THR A 2 33.99 14.68 7.96
N ARG A 3 32.85 14.21 7.44
CA ARG A 3 32.72 13.87 6.02
C ARG A 3 31.81 14.92 5.36
N ARG A 4 32.46 15.74 4.54
CA ARG A 4 31.84 16.61 3.54
C ARG A 4 31.29 15.74 2.42
N SER A 5 30.00 15.85 2.11
CA SER A 5 29.47 15.37 0.83
C SER A 5 29.56 16.51 -0.18
N LEU A 6 30.38 16.29 -1.22
CA LEU A 6 30.54 17.17 -2.35
C LEU A 6 29.36 16.99 -3.31
N VAL A 7 28.84 18.12 -3.79
CA VAL A 7 27.93 18.29 -4.93
C VAL A 7 28.55 17.73 -6.21
N VAL A 8 27.77 17.03 -7.04
CA VAL A 8 28.03 16.94 -8.49
C VAL A 8 26.75 17.28 -9.25
N LEU A 9 26.79 18.47 -9.85
CA LEU A 9 25.89 19.02 -10.84
C LEU A 9 26.38 18.53 -12.23
N ALA A 10 25.52 17.96 -13.06
CA ALA A 10 25.84 17.73 -14.47
C ALA A 10 24.60 17.95 -15.37
N LEU A 11 24.54 19.14 -15.97
CA LEU A 11 23.79 19.47 -17.18
C LEU A 11 24.70 19.20 -18.39
N ALA A 12 24.21 18.58 -19.48
CA ALA A 12 24.54 18.95 -20.87
C ALA A 12 23.78 18.13 -21.94
N CYS A 13 22.87 18.82 -22.64
CA CYS A 13 22.68 18.89 -24.09
C CYS A 13 23.39 17.91 -25.06
N ALA A 14 22.59 17.25 -25.91
CA ALA A 14 22.41 17.52 -27.37
C ALA A 14 22.71 16.39 -28.40
N CYS A 15 21.85 16.43 -29.43
CA CYS A 15 22.02 16.11 -30.86
C CYS A 15 21.53 14.76 -31.43
N ARG A 16 20.44 14.88 -32.22
CA ARG A 16 20.00 14.00 -33.33
C ARG A 16 21.11 13.83 -34.39
N PRO A 17 21.04 12.73 -35.18
CA PRO A 17 20.75 12.91 -36.61
C PRO A 17 19.85 11.82 -37.24
N GLN A 18 19.00 12.25 -38.18
CA GLN A 18 18.54 11.55 -39.39
C GLN A 18 18.81 12.53 -40.57
N PRO A 19 18.81 12.16 -41.87
CA PRO A 19 18.08 11.03 -42.49
C PRO A 19 18.86 10.28 -43.61
N GLY A 20 18.24 9.23 -44.17
CA GLY A 20 18.67 8.59 -45.42
C GLY A 20 17.46 8.03 -46.19
N SER A 21 17.12 8.70 -47.29
CA SER A 21 16.11 8.35 -48.29
C SER A 21 16.57 7.24 -49.24
N SER A 22 15.65 6.41 -49.75
CA SER A 22 15.58 6.08 -51.18
C SER A 22 14.27 5.39 -51.57
N ASP A 23 13.66 5.91 -52.63
CA ASP A 23 12.54 5.36 -53.38
C ASP A 23 12.93 4.10 -54.16
N SER A 24 11.96 3.24 -54.49
CA SER A 24 11.63 2.92 -55.89
C SER A 24 10.41 2.00 -56.03
N ASP A 25 9.56 2.40 -56.99
CA ASP A 25 8.39 1.70 -57.53
C ASP A 25 8.70 0.36 -58.22
N GLY A 26 7.68 -0.51 -58.30
CA GLY A 26 7.72 -1.70 -59.15
C GLY A 26 6.39 -2.46 -59.21
N SER A 27 5.45 -1.96 -60.01
CA SER A 27 4.22 -2.63 -60.44
C SER A 27 4.48 -3.97 -61.17
N THR A 28 3.63 -4.98 -60.97
CA THR A 28 3.01 -5.74 -62.09
C THR A 28 1.83 -6.61 -61.65
N SER A 29 0.85 -6.67 -62.55
CA SER A 29 -0.45 -7.34 -62.47
C SER A 29 -0.40 -8.83 -62.85
N GLY A 30 -1.43 -9.58 -62.46
CA GLY A 30 -1.64 -10.95 -62.95
C GLY A 30 -2.93 -11.59 -62.43
N THR A 31 -4.05 -11.32 -63.10
CA THR A 31 -5.35 -11.99 -62.93
C THR A 31 -5.32 -13.38 -63.58
N THR A 32 -5.92 -14.40 -62.96
CA THR A 32 -6.65 -15.46 -63.69
C THR A 32 -7.63 -16.20 -62.79
N SER A 33 -8.76 -16.54 -63.41
CA SER A 33 -10.01 -17.02 -62.83
C SER A 33 -10.22 -18.52 -63.02
N GLY A 34 -10.90 -19.15 -62.06
CA GLY A 34 -11.98 -20.12 -62.32
C GLY A 34 -11.65 -21.61 -62.19
N ALA A 35 -12.29 -22.30 -61.24
CA ALA A 35 -13.45 -23.19 -61.52
C ALA A 35 -13.79 -24.06 -60.29
N ALA A 36 -15.09 -24.30 -60.12
CA ALA A 36 -15.74 -24.91 -58.97
C ALA A 36 -15.95 -26.43 -59.09
N THR A 37 -16.00 -27.12 -57.94
CA THR A 37 -16.73 -28.37 -57.60
C THR A 37 -16.34 -28.70 -56.15
N GLY A 38 -17.14 -29.22 -55.23
CA GLY A 38 -18.54 -29.61 -55.15
C GLY A 38 -18.86 -29.88 -53.67
N THR A 39 -20.14 -29.83 -53.33
CA THR A 39 -20.75 -29.73 -52.01
C THR A 39 -20.71 -31.04 -51.20
N THR A 40 -20.38 -30.95 -49.91
CA THR A 40 -20.96 -31.79 -48.84
C THR A 40 -21.07 -30.93 -47.58
N GLY A 41 -22.31 -30.61 -47.18
CA GLY A 41 -22.61 -29.78 -46.02
C GLY A 41 -22.50 -30.55 -44.72
N GLU A 42 -21.79 -29.95 -43.75
CA GLU A 42 -21.94 -30.21 -42.32
C GLU A 42 -22.89 -29.16 -41.73
N PRO A 43 -23.69 -29.50 -40.70
CA PRO A 43 -24.61 -28.55 -40.09
C PRO A 43 -23.80 -27.44 -39.39
N PRO A 44 -24.32 -26.20 -39.33
CA PRO A 44 -23.64 -25.15 -38.58
C PRO A 44 -23.62 -25.56 -37.11
N THR A 45 -22.45 -25.94 -36.59
CA THR A 45 -22.17 -25.88 -35.17
C THR A 45 -22.41 -24.45 -34.74
N SER A 46 -23.52 -24.22 -34.05
CA SER A 46 -23.74 -23.00 -33.29
C SER A 46 -22.65 -22.95 -32.23
N THR A 47 -21.53 -22.31 -32.54
CA THR A 47 -20.68 -21.73 -31.51
C THR A 47 -21.45 -20.56 -30.94
N THR A 48 -22.35 -20.85 -30.00
CA THR A 48 -22.57 -19.96 -28.87
C THR A 48 -21.23 -19.88 -28.17
N GLY A 49 -20.33 -19.04 -28.69
CA GLY A 49 -19.06 -18.75 -28.03
C GLY A 49 -19.40 -18.22 -26.66
N GLU A 50 -18.87 -18.86 -25.63
CA GLU A 50 -18.79 -18.21 -24.32
C GLU A 50 -18.20 -16.82 -24.53
N PRO A 51 -18.75 -15.78 -23.89
CA PRO A 51 -18.15 -14.45 -23.98
C PRO A 51 -16.68 -14.58 -23.60
N ALA A 52 -15.81 -13.95 -24.39
CA ALA A 52 -14.38 -13.94 -24.09
C ALA A 52 -14.18 -13.41 -22.66
N THR A 53 -13.29 -14.03 -21.90
CA THR A 53 -12.96 -13.56 -20.56
C THR A 53 -12.43 -12.13 -20.65
N GLU A 54 -13.12 -11.16 -20.04
CA GLU A 54 -12.73 -9.74 -20.08
C GLU A 54 -11.91 -9.31 -18.85
N THR A 55 -11.84 -10.16 -17.81
CA THR A 55 -11.03 -9.92 -16.59
C THR A 55 -10.35 -11.20 -16.10
N ALA A 56 -9.19 -11.09 -15.47
CA ALA A 56 -8.49 -12.20 -14.86
C ALA A 56 -7.71 -11.75 -13.62
N THR A 57 -7.49 -12.65 -12.67
CA THR A 57 -6.65 -12.40 -11.49
C THR A 57 -5.41 -13.28 -11.57
N VAL A 58 -4.23 -12.68 -11.40
CA VAL A 58 -2.96 -13.40 -11.24
C VAL A 58 -2.49 -13.23 -9.81
N VAL A 59 -2.02 -14.32 -9.21
CA VAL A 59 -1.62 -14.38 -7.81
C VAL A 59 -0.18 -14.82 -7.71
N HIS A 60 0.56 -14.20 -6.79
CA HIS A 60 1.89 -14.66 -6.43
C HIS A 60 2.10 -14.69 -4.92
N SER A 61 2.76 -15.76 -4.45
CA SER A 61 3.34 -15.80 -3.10
C SER A 61 4.84 -15.54 -3.18
N PHE A 62 5.31 -14.53 -2.45
CA PHE A 62 6.74 -14.24 -2.32
C PHE A 62 7.43 -15.13 -1.28
N GLY A 63 6.67 -16.01 -0.60
CA GLY A 63 7.13 -16.84 0.51
C GLY A 63 7.12 -16.11 1.86
N SER A 64 7.56 -16.83 2.90
CA SER A 64 7.64 -16.33 4.27
C SER A 64 9.00 -15.77 4.64
N TYR A 65 8.99 -14.75 5.49
CA TYR A 65 10.17 -14.15 6.08
C TYR A 65 10.14 -14.29 7.61
N LEU A 66 11.13 -14.98 8.17
CA LEU A 66 11.29 -15.14 9.62
C LEU A 66 11.93 -13.90 10.24
N MET A 67 11.27 -13.33 11.25
CA MET A 67 11.70 -12.16 12.00
C MET A 67 11.92 -12.51 13.47
N THR A 68 13.14 -12.34 13.96
CA THR A 68 13.44 -12.48 15.38
C THR A 68 12.78 -11.36 16.21
N PRO A 69 12.68 -11.49 17.54
CA PRO A 69 12.15 -10.46 18.41
C PRO A 69 12.79 -9.09 18.18
N TYR A 70 11.99 -8.03 18.21
CA TYR A 70 12.42 -6.63 18.08
C TYR A 70 13.20 -6.30 16.79
N LEU A 71 13.04 -7.12 15.74
CA LEU A 71 13.71 -6.89 14.46
C LEU A 71 13.00 -5.82 13.63
N GLU A 72 13.79 -4.88 13.12
CA GLU A 72 13.40 -3.91 12.08
C GLU A 72 14.43 -4.04 10.94
N ILE A 73 13.97 -4.31 9.71
CA ILE A 73 14.85 -4.55 8.55
C ILE A 73 14.17 -4.15 7.23
N GLU A 74 14.97 -3.76 6.24
CA GLU A 74 14.47 -3.30 4.93
C GLU A 74 14.98 -4.14 3.73
N PRO A 75 14.56 -5.42 3.58
CA PRO A 75 14.92 -6.23 2.43
C PRO A 75 14.14 -5.80 1.16
N CYS A 76 14.65 -6.25 0.02
CA CYS A 76 13.95 -6.15 -1.26
C CYS A 76 13.34 -7.50 -1.64
N VAL A 77 12.31 -7.47 -2.48
CA VAL A 77 11.60 -8.66 -2.98
C VAL A 77 11.15 -8.45 -4.43
N GLN A 78 11.17 -9.50 -5.27
CA GLN A 78 10.77 -9.47 -6.69
C GLN A 78 10.10 -10.77 -7.09
N TRP A 79 9.32 -10.63 -8.16
CA TRP A 79 8.64 -11.68 -8.89
C TRP A 79 8.70 -11.38 -10.39
N THR A 80 9.27 -12.29 -11.16
CA THR A 80 9.32 -12.20 -12.62
C THR A 80 7.99 -12.67 -13.22
N LEU A 81 7.27 -11.79 -13.91
CA LEU A 81 5.90 -12.10 -14.39
C LEU A 81 5.86 -13.10 -15.55
N HIS A 82 7.01 -13.33 -16.20
CA HIS A 82 7.10 -14.16 -17.41
C HIS A 82 6.08 -13.78 -18.50
N ASN A 83 5.75 -12.49 -18.60
CA ASN A 83 4.73 -11.99 -19.50
C ASN A 83 5.29 -11.67 -20.89
N ASP A 84 4.78 -12.34 -21.92
CA ASP A 84 5.15 -12.09 -23.32
C ASP A 84 4.39 -10.93 -23.95
N GLU A 85 3.26 -10.55 -23.36
CA GLU A 85 2.43 -9.41 -23.77
C GLU A 85 2.21 -8.44 -22.59
N ALA A 86 1.78 -7.22 -22.89
CA ALA A 86 1.45 -6.27 -21.84
C ALA A 86 0.16 -6.67 -21.10
N ILE A 87 0.12 -6.41 -19.80
CA ILE A 87 -1.07 -6.54 -18.96
C ILE A 87 -1.51 -5.19 -18.41
N TYR A 88 -2.78 -5.09 -18.03
CA TYR A 88 -3.41 -3.85 -17.61
C TYR A 88 -4.12 -4.06 -16.27
N VAL A 89 -3.44 -3.63 -15.22
CA VAL A 89 -3.81 -3.89 -13.83
C VAL A 89 -4.79 -2.82 -13.37
N ASN A 90 -6.01 -3.23 -13.03
CA ASN A 90 -7.05 -2.36 -12.48
C ASN A 90 -7.11 -2.40 -10.95
N ALA A 91 -6.72 -3.53 -10.33
CA ALA A 91 -6.54 -3.58 -8.90
C ALA A 91 -5.30 -4.37 -8.48
N VAL A 92 -4.73 -3.96 -7.37
CA VAL A 92 -3.66 -4.68 -6.68
C VAL A 92 -4.16 -5.01 -5.28
N THR A 93 -4.10 -6.29 -4.91
CA THR A 93 -4.36 -6.71 -3.53
C THR A 93 -3.05 -7.18 -2.92
N LEU A 94 -2.65 -6.63 -1.77
CA LEU A 94 -1.50 -7.11 -1.00
C LEU A 94 -1.99 -7.69 0.33
N VAL A 95 -1.51 -8.88 0.68
CA VAL A 95 -1.82 -9.56 1.95
C VAL A 95 -0.54 -10.01 2.62
N ASN A 96 -0.43 -9.79 3.92
CA ASN A 96 0.66 -10.32 4.74
C ASN A 96 0.21 -10.79 6.12
N ASP A 97 1.03 -11.64 6.73
CA ASP A 97 0.71 -12.27 8.03
C ASP A 97 1.17 -11.42 9.24
N GLY A 98 1.58 -10.16 9.02
CA GLY A 98 1.78 -9.14 10.05
C GLY A 98 3.19 -8.56 10.17
N GLY A 99 4.18 -9.09 9.43
CA GLY A 99 5.56 -8.61 9.50
C GLY A 99 5.88 -7.39 8.63
N PHE A 100 5.02 -7.04 7.67
CA PHE A 100 5.29 -5.99 6.69
C PHE A 100 4.71 -4.64 7.16
N HIS A 101 5.59 -3.74 7.57
CA HIS A 101 5.26 -2.42 8.09
C HIS A 101 4.79 -1.46 6.99
N HIS A 102 5.49 -1.39 5.86
CA HIS A 102 5.02 -0.74 4.64
C HIS A 102 5.90 -1.22 3.47
N SER A 103 5.49 -0.93 2.25
CA SER A 103 6.24 -1.33 1.05
C SER A 103 5.84 -0.49 -0.16
N ASN A 104 6.80 -0.25 -1.06
CA ASN A 104 6.60 0.46 -2.32
C ASN A 104 6.92 -0.46 -3.49
N TRP A 105 5.96 -0.63 -4.38
CA TRP A 105 6.00 -1.63 -5.44
C TRP A 105 6.08 -1.00 -6.82
N PHE A 106 6.89 -1.61 -7.66
CA PHE A 106 7.16 -1.15 -9.02
C PHE A 106 7.07 -2.32 -9.97
N ALA A 107 6.67 -2.05 -11.21
CA ALA A 107 6.86 -2.98 -12.32
C ALA A 107 7.99 -2.42 -13.20
N VAL A 108 9.07 -3.19 -13.35
CA VAL A 108 10.28 -2.78 -14.08
C VAL A 108 10.64 -3.80 -15.16
N PRO A 109 11.36 -3.41 -16.23
CA PRO A 109 11.91 -4.37 -17.17
C PRO A 109 12.80 -5.41 -16.45
N GLU A 110 12.76 -6.67 -16.89
CA GLU A 110 13.48 -7.79 -16.25
C GLU A 110 14.99 -7.54 -16.08
N GLU A 111 15.60 -6.80 -17.02
CA GLU A 111 17.01 -6.44 -17.04
C GLU A 111 17.40 -5.37 -16.00
N VAL A 112 16.42 -4.68 -15.41
CA VAL A 112 16.65 -3.66 -14.38
C VAL A 112 16.73 -4.36 -13.00
N PHE A 113 17.81 -4.11 -12.25
CA PHE A 113 18.14 -4.81 -11.00
C PHE A 113 18.19 -6.35 -11.13
N PRO A 114 19.03 -6.91 -12.02
CA PRO A 114 19.00 -8.34 -12.35
C PRO A 114 19.30 -9.24 -11.15
N GLY A 115 18.64 -10.39 -11.09
CA GLY A 115 18.87 -11.43 -10.10
C GLY A 115 17.70 -12.41 -10.01
N GLU A 116 17.80 -13.41 -9.15
CA GLU A 116 16.74 -14.40 -8.89
C GLU A 116 15.60 -13.79 -8.06
N ASP A 117 14.39 -14.36 -8.21
CA ASP A 117 13.18 -14.00 -7.47
C ASP A 117 13.26 -14.38 -5.98
N GLY A 118 12.36 -13.84 -5.17
CA GLY A 118 12.34 -14.00 -3.70
C GLY A 118 12.94 -12.80 -2.96
N PHE A 119 13.40 -12.97 -1.72
CA PHE A 119 13.95 -11.88 -0.90
C PHE A 119 15.47 -11.72 -1.08
N TRP A 120 15.98 -10.48 -1.10
CA TRP A 120 17.42 -10.19 -1.09
C TRP A 120 17.76 -8.86 -0.41
N ASP A 121 19.05 -8.65 -0.12
CA ASP A 121 19.58 -7.36 0.34
C ASP A 121 19.53 -6.32 -0.79
N CYS A 122 18.69 -5.29 -0.65
CA CYS A 122 18.54 -4.21 -1.63
C CYS A 122 19.87 -3.64 -2.12
N ALA A 123 20.86 -3.47 -1.23
CA ALA A 123 22.15 -2.88 -1.58
C ALA A 123 22.96 -3.78 -2.53
N SER A 124 22.81 -5.10 -2.43
CA SER A 124 23.52 -6.07 -3.28
C SER A 124 23.20 -5.94 -4.77
N ARG A 125 22.01 -5.40 -5.10
CA ARG A 125 21.56 -5.16 -6.50
C ARG A 125 21.44 -3.67 -6.83
N SER A 126 21.96 -2.79 -5.97
CA SER A 126 21.86 -1.32 -6.12
C SER A 126 20.43 -0.82 -6.34
N TYR A 127 19.46 -1.44 -5.67
CA TYR A 127 18.05 -1.08 -5.81
C TYR A 127 17.81 0.39 -5.44
N ASN A 128 16.96 1.06 -6.22
CA ASN A 128 16.61 2.44 -6.02
C ASN A 128 15.20 2.72 -6.57
N GLU A 129 14.30 3.19 -5.71
CA GLU A 129 12.89 3.42 -6.05
C GLU A 129 12.69 4.45 -7.16
N ILE A 130 13.47 5.53 -7.18
CA ILE A 130 13.37 6.55 -8.25
C ILE A 130 13.74 5.93 -9.60
N THR A 131 14.79 5.11 -9.64
CA THR A 131 15.20 4.41 -10.86
C THR A 131 14.12 3.40 -11.27
N ALA A 132 13.53 2.66 -10.32
CA ALA A 132 12.43 1.74 -10.59
C ALA A 132 11.20 2.46 -11.17
N ALA A 133 10.83 3.63 -10.64
CA ALA A 133 9.73 4.45 -11.13
C ALA A 133 9.97 4.99 -12.56
N VAL A 134 11.20 5.40 -12.86
CA VAL A 134 11.57 6.02 -14.15
C VAL A 134 11.74 4.98 -15.25
N GLU A 135 12.45 3.88 -14.98
CA GLU A 135 12.66 2.80 -15.96
C GLU A 135 11.40 1.92 -16.12
N GLY A 136 10.52 1.91 -15.12
CA GLY A 136 9.29 1.12 -15.10
C GLY A 136 8.04 1.96 -14.84
N THR A 137 7.28 1.56 -13.82
CA THR A 137 6.16 2.31 -13.24
C THR A 137 5.99 1.98 -11.77
N VAL A 138 5.47 2.92 -10.98
CA VAL A 138 4.89 2.61 -9.66
C VAL A 138 3.65 1.74 -9.88
N LEU A 139 3.54 0.66 -9.11
CA LEU A 139 2.44 -0.30 -9.17
C LEU A 139 1.51 -0.16 -7.97
N PHE A 140 2.05 -0.09 -6.75
CA PHE A 140 1.28 -0.11 -5.52
C PHE A 140 2.14 0.43 -4.37
N ALA A 141 1.50 0.91 -3.31
CA ALA A 141 2.16 1.12 -2.02
C ALA A 141 1.23 0.65 -0.91
N GLN A 142 1.82 0.09 0.13
CA GLN A 142 1.12 -0.45 1.28
C GLN A 142 1.00 0.62 2.37
N SER A 143 -0.22 0.85 2.85
CA SER A 143 -0.51 1.63 4.05
C SER A 143 0.27 1.09 5.25
N THR A 144 0.73 1.99 6.12
CA THR A 144 1.46 1.62 7.34
C THR A 144 0.73 0.54 8.13
N GLN A 145 1.37 -0.61 8.28
CA GLN A 145 0.98 -1.78 9.08
C GLN A 145 -0.30 -2.47 8.61
N SER A 146 -0.79 -2.14 7.41
CA SER A 146 -1.92 -2.83 6.82
C SER A 146 -1.57 -4.29 6.52
N ARG A 147 -2.36 -5.21 7.05
CA ARG A 147 -2.21 -6.66 6.80
C ARG A 147 -2.92 -7.11 5.52
N GLN A 148 -3.90 -6.35 5.08
CA GLN A 148 -4.62 -6.56 3.83
C GLN A 148 -5.02 -5.21 3.25
N GLU A 149 -4.64 -4.97 2.00
CA GLU A 149 -5.01 -3.76 1.29
C GLU A 149 -5.34 -4.06 -0.15
N VAL A 150 -6.44 -3.46 -0.60
CA VAL A 150 -6.89 -3.52 -2.00
C VAL A 150 -6.83 -2.09 -2.54
N MET A 151 -5.92 -1.85 -3.47
CA MET A 151 -5.97 -0.66 -4.31
C MET A 151 -6.84 -0.97 -5.52
N GLN A 152 -8.14 -0.69 -5.41
CA GLN A 152 -9.10 -0.82 -6.50
C GLN A 152 -9.23 0.50 -7.26
N LEU A 153 -8.87 0.52 -8.54
CA LEU A 153 -9.03 1.72 -9.37
C LEU A 153 -10.44 1.80 -9.97
N PRO A 154 -10.95 3.01 -10.28
CA PRO A 154 -12.22 3.18 -11.01
C PRO A 154 -12.25 2.41 -12.33
N ALA A 155 -13.45 2.11 -12.82
CA ALA A 155 -13.62 1.34 -14.04
C ALA A 155 -12.84 1.96 -15.23
N GLY A 156 -12.06 1.12 -15.91
CA GLY A 156 -11.25 1.51 -17.06
C GLY A 156 -9.96 2.29 -16.75
N ALA A 157 -9.67 2.58 -15.47
CA ALA A 157 -8.39 3.13 -15.04
C ALA A 157 -7.42 2.00 -14.69
N VAL A 158 -6.20 2.05 -15.21
CA VAL A 158 -5.22 0.96 -15.04
C VAL A 158 -3.79 1.45 -14.89
N ILE A 159 -2.95 0.59 -14.32
CA ILE A 159 -1.50 0.64 -14.45
C ILE A 159 -1.10 -0.39 -15.51
N LYS A 160 -0.37 0.03 -16.55
CA LYS A 160 0.11 -0.89 -17.59
C LYS A 160 1.40 -1.56 -17.10
N ILE A 161 1.53 -2.85 -17.35
CA ILE A 161 2.81 -3.56 -17.20
C ILE A 161 3.18 -4.10 -18.58
N PRO A 162 4.18 -3.53 -19.26
CA PRO A 162 4.61 -3.99 -20.58
C PRO A 162 5.15 -5.41 -20.53
N ALA A 163 5.31 -6.03 -21.71
CA ALA A 163 5.96 -7.33 -21.85
C ALA A 163 7.35 -7.35 -21.18
N ARG A 164 7.75 -8.51 -20.66
CA ARG A 164 9.08 -8.78 -20.08
C ARG A 164 9.40 -7.88 -18.89
N HIS A 165 8.47 -7.81 -17.96
CA HIS A 165 8.60 -7.06 -16.73
C HIS A 165 8.55 -7.98 -15.51
N LYS A 166 9.09 -7.47 -14.41
CA LYS A 166 8.99 -8.06 -13.09
C LYS A 166 8.41 -7.06 -12.11
N ILE A 167 7.75 -7.57 -11.08
CA ILE A 167 7.35 -6.79 -9.92
C ILE A 167 8.51 -6.78 -8.93
N ILE A 168 8.81 -5.61 -8.36
CA ILE A 168 9.90 -5.43 -7.39
C ILE A 168 9.49 -4.41 -6.33
N ALA A 169 9.96 -4.62 -5.10
CA ALA A 169 9.75 -3.67 -4.01
C ALA A 169 10.93 -3.58 -3.06
N GLY A 170 11.08 -2.39 -2.46
CA GLY A 170 11.69 -2.26 -1.15
C GLY A 170 10.60 -2.48 -0.10
N THR A 171 10.87 -3.34 0.88
CA THR A 171 9.92 -3.67 1.95
C THR A 171 10.51 -3.29 3.28
N HIS A 172 9.71 -2.70 4.16
CA HIS A 172 10.10 -2.43 5.53
C HIS A 172 9.37 -3.42 6.43
N LEU A 173 10.12 -4.30 7.10
CA LEU A 173 9.59 -5.31 7.99
C LEU A 173 9.83 -4.90 9.44
N LEU A 174 8.80 -5.05 10.28
CA LEU A 174 8.85 -4.73 11.71
C LEU A 174 8.23 -5.82 12.59
N ASN A 175 9.00 -6.35 13.55
CA ASN A 175 8.50 -7.21 14.62
C ASN A 175 8.77 -6.53 15.98
N LEU A 176 7.74 -5.94 16.60
CA LEU A 176 7.85 -5.35 17.95
C LEU A 176 7.69 -6.37 19.10
N GLY A 177 7.40 -7.63 18.76
CA GLY A 177 7.17 -8.69 19.73
C GLY A 177 8.45 -9.21 20.38
N SER A 178 8.24 -9.88 21.51
CA SER A 178 9.27 -10.61 22.26
C SER A 178 9.51 -12.03 21.73
N THR A 179 8.78 -12.45 20.69
CA THR A 179 8.85 -13.78 20.07
C THR A 179 9.17 -13.69 18.57
N ASP A 180 9.65 -14.80 18.00
CA ASP A 180 9.79 -14.92 16.55
C ASP A 180 8.43 -14.72 15.85
N LEU A 181 8.44 -14.06 14.70
CA LEU A 181 7.31 -13.84 13.82
C LEU A 181 7.68 -14.35 12.42
N ASP A 182 6.92 -15.31 11.89
CA ASP A 182 7.04 -15.75 10.50
C ASP A 182 5.91 -15.11 9.69
N SER A 183 6.24 -14.35 8.65
CA SER A 183 5.24 -13.61 7.87
C SER A 183 5.35 -13.89 6.38
N GLU A 184 4.30 -14.47 5.80
CA GLU A 184 4.15 -14.61 4.35
C GLU A 184 3.67 -13.30 3.71
N LEU A 185 4.08 -13.06 2.46
CA LEU A 185 3.64 -11.94 1.62
C LEU A 185 3.06 -12.46 0.32
N ARG A 186 1.88 -11.96 -0.05
CA ARG A 186 1.14 -12.37 -1.25
C ARG A 186 0.58 -11.16 -1.97
N MET A 187 0.56 -11.21 -3.30
CA MET A 187 0.01 -10.16 -4.16
C MET A 187 -0.95 -10.73 -5.20
N ALA A 188 -2.05 -10.03 -5.43
CA ALA A 188 -2.96 -10.20 -6.57
C ALA A 188 -2.80 -9.04 -7.55
N LEU A 189 -2.85 -9.36 -8.84
CA LEU A 189 -3.09 -8.41 -9.91
C LEU A 189 -4.43 -8.75 -10.58
N ASP A 190 -5.40 -7.85 -10.46
CA ASP A 190 -6.64 -7.92 -11.23
C ASP A 190 -6.46 -7.20 -12.56
N ILE A 191 -6.50 -7.97 -13.64
CA ILE A 191 -6.21 -7.57 -15.01
C ILE A 191 -7.53 -7.42 -15.78
N ILE A 192 -7.67 -6.35 -16.56
CA ILE A 192 -8.82 -6.12 -17.44
C ILE A 192 -8.41 -6.11 -18.91
N HIS A 193 -9.36 -6.38 -19.81
CA HIS A 193 -9.11 -6.38 -21.24
C HIS A 193 -8.70 -4.99 -21.74
N PRO A 194 -7.70 -4.91 -22.65
CA PRO A 194 -7.27 -3.65 -23.26
C PRO A 194 -8.37 -2.77 -23.91
N ARG A 195 -9.54 -3.34 -24.25
CA ARG A 195 -10.63 -2.61 -24.91
C ARG A 195 -11.46 -1.77 -23.95
N ASP A 196 -11.40 -2.07 -22.66
CA ASP A 196 -12.19 -1.41 -21.61
C ASP A 196 -11.41 -0.28 -20.93
N ILE A 197 -10.22 0.04 -21.43
CA ILE A 197 -9.33 1.03 -20.81
C ILE A 197 -9.70 2.45 -21.26
N GLY A 198 -10.01 3.28 -20.28
CA GLY A 198 -10.19 4.72 -20.43
C GLY A 198 -8.94 5.54 -20.08
N ALA A 199 -8.13 5.09 -19.11
CA ALA A 199 -6.95 5.83 -18.65
C ALA A 199 -5.80 4.89 -18.21
N VAL A 200 -4.58 5.23 -18.60
CA VAL A 200 -3.35 4.59 -18.10
C VAL A 200 -2.64 5.55 -17.17
N LEU A 201 -2.67 5.27 -15.88
CA LEU A 201 -2.30 6.20 -14.83
C LEU A 201 -0.77 6.41 -14.75
N ALA A 202 -0.39 7.56 -14.21
CA ALA A 202 0.97 7.95 -13.86
C ALA A 202 1.05 8.17 -12.34
N ALA A 203 2.22 7.96 -11.76
CA ALA A 203 2.44 8.22 -10.35
C ALA A 203 2.60 9.71 -10.05
N MET A 204 2.09 10.12 -8.89
CA MET A 204 2.34 11.40 -8.25
C MET A 204 2.85 11.12 -6.84
N HIS A 205 3.87 11.83 -6.40
CA HIS A 205 4.38 11.73 -5.04
C HIS A 205 4.57 13.12 -4.44
N LEU A 206 3.98 13.32 -3.25
CA LEU A 206 4.13 14.53 -2.45
C LEU A 206 4.88 14.16 -1.16
N ASP A 207 5.96 14.87 -0.84
CA ASP A 207 6.87 14.50 0.26
C ASP A 207 7.28 15.72 1.09
N TYR A 208 7.10 15.67 2.41
CA TYR A 208 7.58 16.71 3.32
C TYR A 208 8.78 16.17 4.12
N ARG A 209 9.99 16.52 3.70
CA ARG A 209 11.24 16.07 4.33
C ARG A 209 11.79 17.01 5.39
N ASP A 210 11.47 18.30 5.32
CA ASP A 210 11.93 19.30 6.29
C ASP A 210 11.12 19.26 7.61
N LEU A 211 10.89 18.05 8.14
CA LEU A 211 10.18 17.81 9.38
C LEU A 211 11.10 18.10 10.58
N ALA A 212 10.57 18.90 11.49
CA ALA A 212 11.17 19.19 12.78
C ALA A 212 10.05 19.30 13.83
N ILE A 213 9.55 18.14 14.25
CA ILE A 213 8.39 18.00 15.15
C ILE A 213 8.89 18.18 16.59
N PRO A 214 8.56 19.29 17.28
CA PRO A 214 9.13 19.58 18.60
C PRO A 214 8.66 18.62 19.67
N ALA A 215 9.50 18.36 20.67
CA ALA A 215 9.16 17.55 21.85
C ALA A 215 7.90 18.07 22.57
N ASN A 216 7.03 17.16 23.00
CA ASN A 216 5.80 17.43 23.76
C ASN A 216 4.87 18.46 23.07
N LYS A 217 4.70 18.35 21.74
CA LYS A 217 3.87 19.25 20.95
C LYS A 217 3.00 18.54 19.94
N HIS A 218 1.80 19.09 19.74
CA HIS A 218 1.04 18.91 18.52
C HIS A 218 1.60 19.84 17.44
N SER A 219 1.80 19.35 16.23
CA SER A 219 2.33 20.14 15.11
C SER A 219 1.69 19.70 13.79
N ARG A 220 1.46 20.64 12.87
CA ARG A 220 0.96 20.37 11.52
C ARG A 220 1.88 20.98 10.48
N PHE A 221 2.35 20.17 9.54
CA PHE A 221 3.26 20.56 8.46
C PHE A 221 2.50 20.53 7.14
N THR A 222 2.47 21.65 6.42
CA THR A 222 1.69 21.82 5.19
C THR A 222 2.60 22.19 4.01
N GLY A 223 2.57 21.38 2.95
CA GLY A 223 3.26 21.65 1.70
C GLY A 223 2.33 22.22 0.64
N ASN A 224 2.66 23.40 0.08
CA ASN A 224 1.99 23.96 -1.10
C ASN A 224 2.71 23.52 -2.38
N CYS A 225 2.14 22.59 -3.14
CA CYS A 225 2.76 22.02 -4.32
C CYS A 225 2.12 22.54 -5.62
N SER A 226 2.54 23.71 -6.10
CA SER A 226 2.10 24.31 -7.36
C SER A 226 2.88 23.73 -8.56
N PHE A 227 2.43 22.59 -9.09
CA PHE A 227 3.11 21.87 -10.18
C PHE A 227 2.60 22.18 -11.60
N LYS A 228 1.56 23.02 -11.75
CA LYS A 228 1.03 23.44 -13.06
C LYS A 228 2.09 24.04 -13.98
N ALA A 229 2.82 25.04 -13.52
CA ALA A 229 3.84 25.69 -14.34
C ALA A 229 4.97 24.73 -14.75
N THR A 230 5.35 23.81 -13.86
CA THR A 230 6.33 22.76 -14.14
C THR A 230 5.82 21.79 -15.20
N PHE A 231 4.56 21.37 -15.10
CA PHE A 231 3.90 20.52 -16.09
C PHE A 231 3.89 21.20 -17.47
N GLU A 232 3.39 22.44 -17.56
CA GLU A 232 3.22 23.15 -18.83
C GLU A 232 4.59 23.40 -19.50
N LYS A 233 5.60 23.74 -18.70
CA LYS A 233 6.98 23.89 -19.18
C LYS A 233 7.58 22.58 -19.69
N SER A 234 7.35 21.47 -18.99
CA SER A 234 7.92 20.16 -19.36
C SER A 234 7.23 19.56 -20.60
N THR A 235 5.90 19.68 -20.68
CA THR A 235 5.09 19.06 -21.73
C THR A 235 4.86 19.95 -22.95
N GLY A 236 4.96 21.27 -22.81
CA GLY A 236 4.58 22.23 -23.85
C GLY A 236 3.07 22.21 -24.16
N LYS A 237 2.25 21.70 -23.23
CA LYS A 237 0.80 21.59 -23.33
C LYS A 237 0.13 22.31 -22.16
N PRO A 238 -1.13 22.76 -22.31
CA PRO A 238 -1.92 23.22 -21.16
C PRO A 238 -1.99 22.15 -20.08
N PHE A 239 -2.04 22.57 -18.82
CA PHE A 239 -2.21 21.66 -17.69
C PHE A 239 -3.53 20.88 -17.82
N ASP A 240 -3.42 19.56 -17.78
CA ASP A 240 -4.50 18.59 -17.91
C ASP A 240 -4.13 17.37 -17.06
N MET A 241 -4.86 17.19 -15.96
CA MET A 241 -4.58 16.16 -14.97
C MET A 241 -5.85 15.80 -14.21
N LYS A 242 -6.05 14.49 -14.02
CA LYS A 242 -7.14 13.97 -13.18
C LYS A 242 -6.59 13.02 -12.13
N LEU A 243 -7.01 13.19 -10.87
CA LEU A 243 -6.61 12.33 -9.76
C LEU A 243 -7.59 11.17 -9.59
N TYR A 244 -7.08 9.94 -9.62
CA TYR A 244 -7.84 8.70 -9.52
C TYR A 244 -7.67 8.00 -8.17
N TYR A 245 -6.53 8.18 -7.51
CA TYR A 245 -6.24 7.51 -6.24
C TYR A 245 -5.31 8.36 -5.37
N VAL A 246 -5.48 8.24 -4.06
CA VAL A 246 -4.62 8.82 -3.04
C VAL A 246 -4.31 7.78 -1.96
N LEU A 247 -3.08 7.77 -1.47
CA LEU A 247 -2.66 7.02 -0.29
C LEU A 247 -1.70 7.88 0.54
N PRO A 248 -2.10 8.37 1.71
CA PRO A 248 -1.21 9.09 2.62
C PRO A 248 -0.28 8.14 3.39
N HIS A 249 0.81 8.68 3.92
CA HIS A 249 1.73 7.95 4.80
C HIS A 249 2.34 8.83 5.89
N TYR A 250 2.31 8.31 7.11
CA TYR A 250 3.00 8.78 8.32
C TYR A 250 3.16 7.63 9.32
N HIS A 251 3.96 7.80 10.36
CA HIS A 251 4.18 6.80 11.41
C HIS A 251 3.36 7.13 12.68
N TYR A 252 3.76 6.54 13.81
CA TYR A 252 2.95 6.39 15.02
C TYR A 252 2.62 7.69 15.76
N LEU A 253 3.35 8.79 15.50
CA LEU A 253 3.02 10.11 16.05
C LEU A 253 2.01 10.84 15.17
N GLY A 254 1.73 10.37 13.96
CA GLY A 254 0.81 11.01 13.04
C GLY A 254 -0.64 10.95 13.52
N GLU A 255 -1.34 12.08 13.49
CA GLU A 255 -2.71 12.21 13.96
C GLU A 255 -3.65 12.80 12.90
N TYR A 256 -3.11 13.18 11.74
CA TYR A 256 -3.89 13.85 10.71
C TYR A 256 -3.18 13.80 9.36
N PHE A 257 -3.93 13.60 8.29
CA PHE A 257 -3.56 13.98 6.94
C PHE A 257 -4.71 14.71 6.25
N GLY A 258 -4.38 15.72 5.44
CA GLY A 258 -5.36 16.42 4.60
C GLY A 258 -4.79 16.71 3.22
N LEU A 259 -5.60 16.49 2.19
CA LEU A 259 -5.31 16.85 0.81
C LEU A 259 -6.34 17.86 0.31
N GLN A 260 -5.87 18.97 -0.25
CA GLN A 260 -6.69 20.04 -0.77
C GLN A 260 -6.26 20.46 -2.18
N VAL A 261 -7.21 21.02 -2.93
CA VAL A 261 -6.92 21.73 -4.19
C VAL A 261 -6.15 23.02 -3.87
N LEU A 262 -5.09 23.28 -4.63
CA LEU A 262 -4.33 24.53 -4.57
C LEU A 262 -4.60 25.36 -5.82
N GLY A 263 -5.07 26.60 -5.64
CA GLY A 263 -5.37 27.55 -6.71
C GLY A 263 -6.67 27.25 -7.46
N GLY A 264 -7.00 28.10 -8.44
CA GLY A 264 -8.23 27.97 -9.23
C GLY A 264 -9.51 28.36 -8.48
N ALA A 265 -10.66 27.97 -9.02
CA ALA A 265 -11.97 28.28 -8.43
C ALA A 265 -12.29 27.41 -7.20
N ARG A 266 -11.59 26.27 -7.06
CA ARG A 266 -11.77 25.27 -6.00
C ARG A 266 -10.68 25.35 -4.92
N ASP A 267 -9.88 26.41 -4.89
CA ASP A 267 -8.79 26.56 -3.91
C ASP A 267 -9.25 26.31 -2.47
N GLY A 268 -8.54 25.44 -1.76
CA GLY A 268 -8.85 25.04 -0.38
C GLY A 268 -9.91 23.95 -0.23
N GLU A 269 -10.55 23.50 -1.33
CA GLU A 269 -11.46 22.35 -1.28
C GLU A 269 -10.71 21.09 -0.84
N PHE A 270 -11.22 20.41 0.19
CA PHE A 270 -10.68 19.12 0.64
C PHE A 270 -11.08 18.00 -0.31
N LEU A 271 -10.09 17.26 -0.79
CA LEU A 271 -10.26 16.05 -1.59
C LEU A 271 -10.24 14.79 -0.72
N PHE A 272 -9.39 14.79 0.31
CA PHE A 272 -9.20 13.64 1.19
C PHE A 272 -8.76 14.08 2.58
N LYS A 273 -9.17 13.32 3.60
CA LYS A 273 -8.74 13.49 4.99
C LYS A 273 -8.57 12.12 5.65
N LEU A 274 -7.58 12.01 6.51
CA LEU A 274 -7.39 10.90 7.42
C LEU A 274 -7.12 11.46 8.81
N ASP A 275 -7.79 10.93 9.82
CA ASP A 275 -7.63 11.33 11.21
C ASP A 275 -7.05 10.15 12.01
N GLY A 276 -6.05 10.43 12.84
CA GLY A 276 -5.36 9.45 13.68
C GLY A 276 -4.42 8.51 12.91
N PHE A 277 -3.61 7.77 13.66
CA PHE A 277 -2.85 6.64 13.12
C PHE A 277 -3.66 5.35 13.25
N ASN A 278 -3.61 4.51 12.22
CA ASN A 278 -4.23 3.19 12.24
C ASN A 278 -3.50 2.22 11.30
N GLY A 279 -3.58 0.92 11.58
CA GLY A 279 -2.99 -0.15 10.76
C GLY A 279 -3.92 -0.66 9.66
N GLY A 280 -4.82 0.19 9.13
CA GLY A 280 -5.76 -0.13 8.08
C GLY A 280 -5.29 0.29 6.69
N ALA A 281 -6.02 -0.15 5.67
CA ALA A 281 -5.89 0.36 4.31
C ALA A 281 -6.44 1.79 4.26
N ASN A 282 -5.56 2.77 4.07
CA ASN A 282 -5.88 4.19 4.13
C ASN A 282 -5.95 4.84 2.73
N GLY A 283 -5.73 4.07 1.68
CA GLY A 283 -5.87 4.57 0.32
C GLY A 283 -7.33 4.69 -0.13
N ALA A 284 -7.59 5.63 -1.03
CA ALA A 284 -8.92 5.90 -1.56
C ALA A 284 -8.89 6.21 -3.05
N ALA A 285 -9.79 5.56 -3.79
CA ALA A 285 -10.07 5.87 -5.18
C ALA A 285 -11.13 6.98 -5.30
N PHE A 286 -11.01 7.77 -6.37
CA PHE A 286 -11.99 8.79 -6.74
C PHE A 286 -12.81 8.32 -7.94
N ASP A 287 -14.09 8.04 -7.74
CA ASP A 287 -15.04 7.71 -8.80
C ASP A 287 -16.28 8.62 -8.71
N PRO A 288 -16.41 9.64 -9.58
CA PRO A 288 -15.53 9.96 -10.72
C PRO A 288 -14.16 10.54 -10.29
N PRO A 289 -13.13 10.48 -11.16
CA PRO A 289 -11.81 11.06 -10.86
C PRO A 289 -11.88 12.58 -10.73
N VAL A 290 -11.04 13.15 -9.86
CA VAL A 290 -11.02 14.59 -9.59
C VAL A 290 -10.29 15.32 -10.72
N ASP A 291 -11.00 16.17 -11.46
CA ASP A 291 -10.38 17.07 -12.44
C ASP A 291 -9.60 18.18 -11.73
N LEU A 292 -8.31 18.32 -12.06
CA LEU A 292 -7.42 19.34 -11.52
C LEU A 292 -7.05 20.41 -12.56
N SER A 293 -7.63 20.37 -13.76
CA SER A 293 -7.22 21.24 -14.89
C SER A 293 -7.39 22.74 -14.59
N ASP A 294 -8.28 23.10 -13.67
CA ASP A 294 -8.50 24.49 -13.22
C ASP A 294 -7.63 24.89 -12.00
N ALA A 295 -6.92 23.95 -11.38
CA ALA A 295 -6.04 24.17 -10.24
C ALA A 295 -4.63 24.62 -10.66
N GLU A 296 -3.83 25.01 -9.67
CA GLU A 296 -2.37 25.20 -9.79
C GLU A 296 -1.57 23.97 -9.30
N GLY A 297 -2.18 23.16 -8.44
CA GLY A 297 -1.62 21.92 -7.93
C GLY A 297 -2.39 21.41 -6.72
N LEU A 298 -1.67 20.88 -5.72
CA LEU A 298 -2.26 20.34 -4.49
C LEU A 298 -1.57 20.93 -3.25
N ARG A 299 -2.34 21.04 -2.17
CA ARG A 299 -1.84 21.34 -0.82
C ARG A 299 -2.06 20.09 0.03
N PHE A 300 -1.01 19.58 0.65
CA PHE A 300 -1.10 18.44 1.57
C PHE A 300 -0.57 18.83 2.95
N ALA A 301 -1.11 18.23 3.99
CA ALA A 301 -0.66 18.45 5.35
C ALA A 301 -0.65 17.17 6.17
N CYS A 302 0.36 16.98 7.01
CA CYS A 302 0.37 15.96 8.05
C CYS A 302 0.42 16.60 9.43
N GLY A 303 -0.37 16.09 10.37
CA GLY A 303 -0.36 16.49 11.77
C GLY A 303 0.26 15.40 12.63
N PHE A 304 0.94 15.79 13.69
CA PHE A 304 1.64 14.91 14.61
C PHE A 304 1.41 15.33 16.06
N ASN A 305 1.24 14.34 16.95
CA ASN A 305 1.33 14.48 18.39
C ASN A 305 2.63 13.88 18.89
N ASN A 306 3.68 14.70 19.03
CA ASN A 306 4.93 14.25 19.59
C ASN A 306 4.89 14.33 21.12
N TRP A 307 4.47 13.26 21.78
CA TRP A 307 4.47 13.10 23.24
C TRP A 307 5.84 12.71 23.82
N LEU A 308 6.88 12.60 22.98
CA LEU A 308 8.23 12.26 23.43
C LEU A 308 8.97 13.49 23.97
N GLY A 309 9.93 13.24 24.84
CA GLY A 309 10.84 14.26 25.39
C GLY A 309 11.94 14.73 24.45
N LYS A 310 11.82 14.51 23.13
CA LYS A 310 12.80 14.87 22.11
C LYS A 310 12.13 15.29 20.81
N ASP A 311 12.85 16.08 20.01
CA ASP A 311 12.41 16.47 18.68
C ASP A 311 12.52 15.28 17.72
N ILE A 312 11.58 15.21 16.78
CA ILE A 312 11.47 14.14 15.78
C ILE A 312 11.58 14.75 14.39
N GLY A 313 12.40 14.15 13.53
CA GLY A 313 12.59 14.55 12.15
C GLY A 313 12.02 13.53 11.17
N TYR A 314 12.41 13.66 9.90
CA TYR A 314 12.03 12.74 8.84
C TYR A 314 12.89 11.47 8.84
N GLY A 315 12.29 10.29 8.78
CA GLY A 315 13.01 9.01 8.64
C GLY A 315 12.22 7.79 9.10
N ILE A 316 12.93 6.68 9.32
CA ILE A 316 12.42 5.41 9.87
C ILE A 316 12.76 5.24 11.36
N GLY A 317 12.37 4.11 11.97
CA GLY A 317 12.59 3.85 13.39
C GLY A 317 11.74 4.74 14.28
N ASP A 318 12.39 5.58 15.09
CA ASP A 318 11.69 6.53 15.97
C ASP A 318 11.35 7.87 15.29
N GLN A 319 11.66 8.00 14.00
CA GLN A 319 11.39 9.18 13.18
C GLN A 319 10.01 9.11 12.49
N GLU A 320 9.59 10.22 11.88
CA GLU A 320 8.31 10.34 11.20
C GLU A 320 8.42 10.52 9.69
N MET A 321 7.30 10.39 8.98
CA MET A 321 7.20 10.71 7.57
C MET A 321 5.92 11.51 7.30
N CYS A 322 5.91 12.27 6.21
CA CYS A 322 4.71 12.94 5.72
C CYS A 322 4.72 12.87 4.19
N MET A 323 4.02 11.88 3.66
CA MET A 323 4.05 11.58 2.23
C MET A 323 2.67 11.24 1.70
N MET A 324 2.55 11.24 0.38
CA MET A 324 1.36 10.79 -0.32
C MET A 324 1.75 10.17 -1.67
N LEU A 325 1.29 8.96 -1.94
CA LEU A 325 1.19 8.42 -3.28
C LEU A 325 -0.14 8.86 -3.91
N GLY A 326 -0.09 9.31 -5.16
CA GLY A 326 -1.26 9.55 -6.00
C GLY A 326 -1.14 8.85 -7.34
N LEU A 327 -2.27 8.49 -7.92
CA LEU A 327 -2.34 8.00 -9.29
C LEU A 327 -3.18 8.97 -10.12
N VAL A 328 -2.61 9.45 -11.22
CA VAL A 328 -3.20 10.50 -12.04
C VAL A 328 -3.25 10.10 -13.51
N ASP A 329 -4.29 10.50 -14.22
CA ASP A 329 -4.26 10.53 -15.69
C ASP A 329 -3.48 11.78 -16.12
N ALA A 330 -2.21 11.56 -16.47
CA ALA A 330 -1.30 12.59 -16.94
C ALA A 330 -0.19 11.97 -17.82
N ARG A 331 0.42 12.80 -18.66
CA ARG A 331 1.56 12.40 -19.51
C ARG A 331 2.89 12.29 -18.77
N VAL A 332 2.96 12.86 -17.58
CA VAL A 332 4.15 12.92 -16.72
C VAL A 332 3.80 12.39 -15.34
N MET A 333 4.77 11.78 -14.70
CA MET A 333 4.79 11.61 -13.25
C MET A 333 5.12 12.93 -12.58
N ILE A 334 4.56 13.15 -11.40
CA ILE A 334 4.84 14.33 -10.58
C ILE A 334 5.59 13.90 -9.32
N GLU A 335 6.66 14.61 -9.02
CA GLU A 335 7.39 14.50 -7.76
C GLU A 335 7.47 15.90 -7.17
N SER A 336 6.85 16.12 -6.02
CA SER A 336 6.82 17.40 -5.35
C SER A 336 7.30 17.23 -3.92
N ARG A 337 8.28 18.03 -3.51
CA ARG A 337 8.91 17.87 -2.20
C ARG A 337 9.16 19.17 -1.47
N VAL A 338 8.91 19.18 -0.16
CA VAL A 338 9.48 20.18 0.75
C VAL A 338 10.79 19.59 1.30
N SER A 339 11.92 20.04 0.79
CA SER A 339 13.24 19.60 1.26
C SER A 339 13.89 20.55 2.28
N GLU A 340 13.49 21.81 2.24
CA GLU A 340 13.96 22.87 3.13
C GLU A 340 12.93 24.01 3.11
N GLY A 341 13.03 24.94 4.06
CA GLY A 341 12.25 26.17 4.06
C GLY A 341 10.96 26.11 4.87
N SER A 342 10.75 25.05 5.66
CA SER A 342 9.68 24.95 6.65
C SER A 342 9.68 26.15 7.60
N GLN A 343 8.59 26.92 7.63
CA GLN A 343 8.44 28.08 8.49
C GLN A 343 7.28 27.88 9.48
N LEU A 344 7.49 28.32 10.72
CA LEU A 344 6.39 28.49 11.68
C LEU A 344 5.50 29.64 11.21
N VAL A 345 4.24 29.34 10.90
CA VAL A 345 3.26 30.34 10.40
C VAL A 345 2.21 30.72 11.44
N GLY A 346 2.05 29.93 12.50
CA GLY A 346 1.09 30.24 13.55
C GLY A 346 0.84 29.08 14.51
N VAL A 347 -0.24 29.22 15.27
CA VAL A 347 -0.74 28.21 16.21
C VAL A 347 -2.27 28.19 16.07
N ASP A 348 -2.85 26.99 16.01
CA ASP A 348 -4.29 26.76 16.08
C ASP A 348 -4.61 25.86 17.28
N GLY A 349 -5.19 26.45 18.32
CA GLY A 349 -5.35 25.78 19.62
C GLY A 349 -3.99 25.39 20.21
N GLU A 350 -3.74 24.09 20.33
CA GLU A 350 -2.47 23.51 20.80
C GLU A 350 -1.53 23.09 19.67
N VAL A 351 -1.99 23.17 18.42
CA VAL A 351 -1.27 22.70 17.22
C VAL A 351 -0.38 23.81 16.68
N VAL A 352 0.93 23.55 16.63
CA VAL A 352 1.92 24.43 16.01
C VAL A 352 1.88 24.27 14.48
N LEU A 353 1.72 25.35 13.73
CA LEU A 353 1.52 25.28 12.28
C LEU A 353 2.79 25.63 11.52
N HIS A 354 3.21 24.73 10.63
CA HIS A 354 4.33 24.88 9.73
C HIS A 354 3.89 24.85 8.27
N GLU A 355 4.47 25.71 7.44
CA GLU A 355 4.22 25.76 5.99
C GLU A 355 5.52 25.90 5.19
N ALA A 356 5.51 25.33 3.99
CA ALA A 356 6.54 25.51 2.97
C ALA A 356 6.03 25.27 1.55
N GLU A 357 6.75 25.80 0.57
CA GLU A 357 6.51 25.57 -0.85
C GLU A 357 7.26 24.32 -1.33
N CYS A 358 6.61 23.51 -2.17
CA CYS A 358 7.24 22.33 -2.74
C CYS A 358 8.15 22.71 -3.92
N ALA A 359 9.31 22.07 -4.00
CA ALA A 359 10.04 21.93 -5.25
C ALA A 359 9.34 20.89 -6.12
N ASN A 360 8.92 21.27 -7.34
CA ASN A 360 8.10 20.44 -8.22
C ASN A 360 8.91 19.93 -9.41
N TYR A 361 8.80 18.64 -9.71
CA TYR A 361 9.43 17.96 -10.82
C TYR A 361 8.37 17.22 -11.65
N ALA A 362 8.51 17.27 -12.98
CA ALA A 362 7.66 16.55 -13.91
C ALA A 362 8.52 15.66 -14.82
N VAL A 363 8.35 14.35 -14.71
CA VAL A 363 9.14 13.35 -15.43
C VAL A 363 8.22 12.58 -16.37
N PHE A 364 8.58 12.44 -17.64
CA PHE A 364 7.76 11.66 -18.57
C PHE A 364 7.67 10.20 -18.12
N LYS A 365 6.48 9.61 -18.26
CA LYS A 365 6.32 8.15 -18.14
C LYS A 365 7.24 7.45 -19.13
N ASN A 366 7.69 6.24 -18.78
CA ASN A 366 8.28 5.34 -19.77
C ASN A 366 7.31 5.21 -20.96
N PRO A 367 7.75 5.41 -22.22
CA PRO A 367 6.88 5.32 -23.39
C PRO A 367 6.11 4.00 -23.54
N ALA A 368 6.62 2.91 -22.96
CA ALA A 368 5.93 1.62 -22.91
C ALA A 368 4.65 1.65 -22.05
N GLN A 369 4.50 2.66 -21.18
CA GLN A 369 3.36 2.95 -20.30
C GLN A 369 2.28 3.82 -20.97
N GLY A 370 2.15 3.67 -22.29
CA GLY A 370 1.16 4.35 -23.12
C GLY A 370 -0.21 3.63 -23.15
N PRO A 371 -1.21 4.22 -23.84
CA PRO A 371 -2.49 3.57 -24.07
C PRO A 371 -2.34 2.26 -24.87
N PRO A 372 -3.36 1.39 -24.85
CA PRO A 372 -3.38 0.19 -25.69
C PRO A 372 -3.24 0.48 -27.18
N THR A 373 -2.51 -0.39 -27.86
CA THR A 373 -2.39 -0.46 -29.31
C THR A 373 -3.64 -1.11 -29.92
N PRO A 374 -3.96 -0.84 -31.19
CA PRO A 374 -5.05 -1.52 -31.89
C PRO A 374 -4.91 -3.05 -31.89
N GLU A 375 -3.68 -3.56 -31.94
CA GLU A 375 -3.38 -4.98 -31.87
C GLU A 375 -3.70 -5.57 -30.49
N GLU A 376 -3.31 -4.90 -29.41
CA GLU A 376 -3.66 -5.30 -28.02
C GLU A 376 -5.19 -5.32 -27.82
N ILE A 377 -5.93 -4.37 -28.41
CA ILE A 377 -7.40 -4.28 -28.31
C ILE A 377 -8.10 -5.42 -29.06
N ALA A 378 -7.56 -5.84 -30.21
CA ALA A 378 -8.17 -6.82 -31.10
C ALA A 378 -7.99 -8.28 -30.66
N ARG A 379 -6.98 -8.56 -29.83
CA ARG A 379 -6.70 -9.91 -29.30
C ARG A 379 -7.60 -10.24 -28.10
N PRO A 380 -7.78 -11.52 -27.74
CA PRO A 380 -8.34 -11.90 -26.45
C PRO A 380 -7.49 -11.40 -25.28
N LEU A 381 -8.07 -11.34 -24.08
CA LEU A 381 -7.34 -11.01 -22.85
C LEU A 381 -6.12 -11.93 -22.69
N TYR A 382 -4.93 -11.33 -22.56
CA TYR A 382 -3.71 -12.03 -22.20
C TYR A 382 -3.59 -12.15 -20.68
N VAL A 383 -3.34 -13.37 -20.20
CA VAL A 383 -3.06 -13.67 -18.79
C VAL A 383 -1.68 -14.32 -18.71
N PRO A 384 -0.72 -13.74 -17.96
CA PRO A 384 0.58 -14.34 -17.73
C PRO A 384 0.48 -15.74 -17.12
N PRO A 385 1.48 -16.61 -17.34
CA PRO A 385 1.51 -17.91 -16.68
C PRO A 385 1.64 -17.74 -15.15
N ALA A 386 1.04 -18.67 -14.40
CA ALA A 386 1.26 -18.78 -12.96
C ALA A 386 2.53 -19.61 -12.67
N ASP A 387 3.24 -19.29 -11.59
CA ASP A 387 4.42 -20.03 -11.17
C ASP A 387 4.06 -21.27 -10.34
N PRO A 388 4.89 -22.33 -10.37
CA PRO A 388 4.67 -23.49 -9.52
C PRO A 388 4.71 -23.12 -8.02
N GLY A 389 3.59 -23.31 -7.32
CA GLY A 389 3.46 -22.94 -5.91
C GLY A 389 2.67 -21.65 -5.69
N ASP A 390 2.35 -20.91 -6.76
CA ASP A 390 1.29 -19.91 -6.70
C ASP A 390 -0.01 -20.63 -6.36
N VAL A 391 -0.49 -20.32 -5.16
CA VAL A 391 -1.80 -20.77 -4.69
C VAL A 391 -2.86 -19.89 -5.36
N ASP A 392 -4.09 -20.40 -5.52
CA ASP A 392 -5.22 -19.50 -5.61
C ASP A 392 -5.10 -18.54 -4.41
N LEU A 393 -5.31 -17.23 -4.61
CA LEU A 393 -5.67 -16.39 -3.48
C LEU A 393 -6.97 -17.00 -2.97
N GLU A 394 -6.88 -17.96 -2.04
CA GLU A 394 -7.77 -17.94 -0.91
C GLU A 394 -7.66 -16.49 -0.43
N PRO A 395 -8.67 -15.66 -0.70
CA PRO A 395 -8.59 -14.22 -0.51
C PRO A 395 -8.44 -14.08 0.99
N THR A 396 -7.21 -13.81 1.43
CA THR A 396 -6.73 -14.16 2.78
C THR A 396 -6.71 -15.67 3.05
N LYS A 397 -5.67 -16.17 3.75
CA LYS A 397 -5.73 -17.55 4.29
C LYS A 397 -7.06 -17.64 5.05
N SER A 398 -7.94 -18.59 4.71
CA SER A 398 -9.23 -18.71 5.40
C SER A 398 -8.91 -18.76 6.89
N CYS A 399 -9.51 -17.84 7.65
CA CYS A 399 -9.27 -17.80 9.08
C CYS A 399 -9.74 -19.12 9.69
N ILE A 400 -8.91 -19.72 10.54
CA ILE A 400 -9.23 -20.93 11.29
C ILE A 400 -9.25 -20.56 12.77
N ASP A 401 -10.33 -20.92 13.46
CA ASP A 401 -10.44 -20.74 14.91
C ASP A 401 -9.26 -21.38 15.63
N SER A 402 -8.80 -20.73 16.69
CA SER A 402 -7.64 -21.19 17.44
C SER A 402 -7.90 -22.55 18.08
N ALA A 403 -6.92 -23.44 18.03
CA ALA A 403 -7.10 -24.80 18.54
C ALA A 403 -7.32 -24.79 20.07
N PRO A 404 -8.43 -25.33 20.59
CA PRO A 404 -8.71 -25.34 22.03
C PRO A 404 -7.75 -26.23 22.82
N THR A 405 -6.98 -27.08 22.14
CA THR A 405 -5.96 -27.95 22.74
C THR A 405 -4.53 -27.43 22.58
N ALA A 406 -4.34 -26.26 21.97
CA ALA A 406 -3.00 -25.66 21.81
C ALA A 406 -2.31 -25.48 23.16
N ALA A 407 -1.02 -25.80 23.24
CA ALA A 407 -0.22 -25.57 24.43
C ALA A 407 0.10 -24.06 24.55
N PRO A 408 -0.05 -23.46 25.74
CA PRO A 408 0.26 -22.05 25.93
C PRO A 408 1.76 -21.81 25.79
N ASP A 409 2.12 -20.71 25.14
CA ASP A 409 3.46 -20.15 25.32
C ASP A 409 3.62 -19.66 26.77
N THR A 410 4.81 -19.83 27.35
CA THR A 410 5.07 -19.62 28.79
C THR A 410 6.09 -18.51 29.02
N PRO A 411 6.01 -17.73 30.13
CA PRO A 411 5.02 -17.83 31.21
C PRO A 411 3.63 -17.32 30.81
N THR A 412 2.62 -17.59 31.64
CA THR A 412 1.20 -17.23 31.43
C THR A 412 0.73 -16.23 32.49
N THR A 413 1.53 -15.19 32.73
CA THR A 413 1.22 -14.08 33.64
C THR A 413 0.68 -12.87 32.88
N LEU A 414 0.06 -11.90 33.57
CA LEU A 414 -0.43 -10.69 32.91
C LEU A 414 0.69 -9.91 32.23
N ALA A 415 1.85 -9.73 32.89
CA ALA A 415 3.00 -9.07 32.26
C ALA A 415 3.42 -9.78 30.96
N SER A 416 3.46 -11.12 30.96
CA SER A 416 3.82 -11.89 29.77
C SER A 416 2.77 -11.84 28.66
N VAL A 417 1.47 -11.80 29.00
CA VAL A 417 0.37 -11.58 28.04
C VAL A 417 0.52 -10.20 27.41
N ARG A 418 0.77 -9.16 28.21
CA ARG A 418 1.00 -7.81 27.70
C ARG A 418 2.17 -7.78 26.71
N ASP A 419 3.32 -8.32 27.12
CA ASP A 419 4.58 -8.18 26.38
C ASP A 419 4.66 -9.07 25.12
N SER A 420 3.82 -10.10 25.01
CA SER A 420 3.79 -11.01 23.85
C SER A 420 2.53 -10.91 22.99
N ILE A 421 1.45 -10.31 23.49
CA ILE A 421 0.17 -10.20 22.77
C ILE A 421 -0.24 -8.73 22.65
N PHE A 422 -0.49 -8.05 23.77
CA PHE A 422 -1.09 -6.72 23.72
C PHE A 422 -0.16 -5.70 23.08
N THR A 423 1.06 -5.55 23.57
CA THR A 423 2.02 -4.59 23.03
C THR A 423 2.33 -4.82 21.55
N PRO A 424 2.66 -6.05 21.10
CA PRO A 424 3.03 -6.26 19.70
C PRO A 424 1.87 -6.38 18.71
N SER A 425 0.65 -6.68 19.16
CA SER A 425 -0.48 -6.95 18.25
C SER A 425 -1.71 -6.07 18.47
N CYS A 426 -1.93 -5.52 19.66
CA CYS A 426 -3.14 -4.77 19.99
C CYS A 426 -2.88 -3.28 20.18
N THR A 427 -1.75 -2.91 20.79
CA THR A 427 -1.31 -1.50 20.88
C THR A 427 -0.51 -1.08 19.67
N PHE A 428 -0.08 -2.05 18.85
CA PHE A 428 0.55 -1.80 17.56
C PHE A 428 -0.39 -0.96 16.70
N SER A 429 0.16 -0.01 15.96
CA SER A 429 -0.62 0.96 15.18
C SER A 429 -1.55 1.87 15.99
N SER A 430 -1.27 2.08 17.28
CA SER A 430 -2.05 2.95 18.18
C SER A 430 -3.51 2.53 18.38
N CYS A 431 -3.88 1.28 18.09
CA CYS A 431 -5.27 0.84 18.25
C CYS A 431 -5.71 0.77 19.72
N HIS A 432 -4.89 0.25 20.64
CA HIS A 432 -5.20 0.16 22.07
C HIS A 432 -4.13 0.82 22.96
N ASP A 433 -3.55 1.93 22.51
CA ASP A 433 -2.50 2.64 23.24
C ASP A 433 -3.04 3.54 24.38
N ALA A 434 -2.13 4.19 25.11
CA ALA A 434 -2.51 5.07 26.21
C ALA A 434 -3.01 6.47 25.79
N SER A 435 -2.79 6.88 24.53
CA SER A 435 -3.09 8.24 24.05
C SER A 435 -4.51 8.33 23.49
N ALA A 436 -4.90 7.39 22.65
CA ALA A 436 -6.20 7.36 21.98
C ALA A 436 -6.74 5.93 21.85
N PRO A 437 -6.97 5.22 22.97
CA PRO A 437 -7.37 3.82 22.94
C PRO A 437 -8.71 3.64 22.23
N ALA A 438 -8.75 2.76 21.22
CA ALA A 438 -9.97 2.30 20.60
C ALA A 438 -10.91 1.72 21.66
N ALA A 439 -12.18 2.11 21.57
CA ALA A 439 -13.21 1.77 22.54
C ALA A 439 -12.90 2.19 24.00
N GLY A 440 -11.91 3.06 24.23
CA GLY A 440 -11.47 3.45 25.57
C GLY A 440 -10.65 2.37 26.30
N LEU A 441 -10.18 1.34 25.59
CA LEU A 441 -9.36 0.25 26.15
C LEU A 441 -7.86 0.48 25.92
N ASP A 442 -7.17 1.00 26.94
CA ASP A 442 -5.69 1.09 26.95
C ASP A 442 -5.09 -0.24 27.43
N LEU A 443 -4.33 -0.90 26.56
CA LEU A 443 -3.60 -2.14 26.83
C LEU A 443 -2.08 -1.93 26.97
N GLN A 444 -1.61 -0.69 26.83
CA GLN A 444 -0.19 -0.33 26.89
C GLN A 444 0.26 -0.04 28.33
N THR A 445 -0.53 0.69 29.10
CA THR A 445 -0.15 1.12 30.45
C THR A 445 -0.15 -0.08 31.42
N ALA A 446 1.03 -0.40 31.94
CA ALA A 446 1.24 -1.51 32.87
C ALA A 446 0.47 -1.35 34.19
N GLU A 447 0.46 -0.13 34.74
CA GLU A 447 -0.12 0.15 36.04
C GLU A 447 -1.65 0.00 36.00
N GLY A 448 -2.17 -0.91 36.85
CA GLY A 448 -3.61 -1.19 36.94
C GLY A 448 -4.19 -1.93 35.74
N LEU A 449 -3.37 -2.56 34.89
CA LEU A 449 -3.84 -3.26 33.68
C LEU A 449 -4.89 -4.35 34.00
N GLY A 450 -4.66 -5.23 34.99
CA GLY A 450 -5.62 -6.28 35.32
C GLY A 450 -6.95 -5.72 35.82
N ALA A 451 -6.91 -4.76 36.76
CA ALA A 451 -8.11 -4.07 37.22
C ALA A 451 -8.89 -3.41 36.07
N ARG A 452 -8.18 -2.83 35.10
CA ARG A 452 -8.79 -2.24 33.91
C ARG A 452 -9.44 -3.28 33.01
N LEU A 453 -8.78 -4.40 32.73
CA LEU A 453 -9.34 -5.49 31.93
C LEU A 453 -10.60 -6.08 32.54
N LEU A 454 -10.62 -6.22 33.87
CA LEU A 454 -11.77 -6.78 34.60
C LEU A 454 -12.95 -5.81 34.74
N ALA A 455 -12.68 -4.50 34.75
CA ALA A 455 -13.69 -3.47 34.92
C ALA A 455 -14.13 -2.80 33.61
N HIS A 456 -13.49 -3.12 32.48
CA HIS A 456 -13.78 -2.48 31.21
C HIS A 456 -15.17 -2.86 30.70
N GLU A 457 -15.99 -1.85 30.44
CA GLU A 457 -17.29 -2.00 29.80
C GLU A 457 -17.09 -2.26 28.31
N VAL A 458 -17.53 -3.43 27.84
CA VAL A 458 -17.43 -3.80 26.43
C VAL A 458 -18.39 -2.94 25.60
N VAL A 459 -17.87 -2.28 24.57
CA VAL A 459 -18.67 -1.42 23.67
C VAL A 459 -19.53 -2.22 22.69
N ALA A 460 -19.15 -3.47 22.39
CA ALA A 460 -19.97 -4.36 21.58
C ALA A 460 -21.24 -4.77 22.35
N ASP A 461 -22.34 -5.00 21.63
CA ASP A 461 -23.59 -5.49 22.21
C ASP A 461 -23.45 -6.97 22.61
N THR A 462 -22.85 -7.22 23.77
CA THR A 462 -22.65 -8.56 24.33
C THR A 462 -22.88 -8.55 25.84
N PRO A 463 -23.47 -9.62 26.41
CA PRO A 463 -23.56 -9.77 27.87
C PRO A 463 -22.21 -10.15 28.52
N ASP A 464 -21.20 -10.52 27.71
CA ASP A 464 -19.90 -10.99 28.18
C ASP A 464 -19.07 -9.81 28.73
N ALA A 465 -18.39 -10.02 29.87
CA ALA A 465 -17.36 -9.09 30.32
C ALA A 465 -16.14 -9.16 29.40
N LEU A 466 -15.31 -8.10 29.37
CA LEU A 466 -14.07 -8.13 28.59
C LEU A 466 -13.19 -9.32 29.00
N VAL A 467 -13.03 -9.52 30.31
CA VAL A 467 -12.39 -10.69 30.92
C VAL A 467 -13.24 -11.20 32.07
N THR A 468 -13.61 -12.48 32.02
CA THR A 468 -14.27 -13.22 33.10
C THR A 468 -13.24 -14.18 33.74
N PRO A 469 -12.76 -13.90 34.97
CA PRO A 469 -11.80 -14.76 35.65
C PRO A 469 -12.23 -16.23 35.70
N GLY A 470 -11.36 -17.12 35.25
CA GLY A 470 -11.59 -18.57 35.24
C GLY A 470 -12.43 -19.10 34.07
N ASP A 471 -12.98 -18.22 33.23
CA ASP A 471 -13.84 -18.62 32.10
C ASP A 471 -13.47 -17.88 30.80
N PRO A 472 -12.58 -18.45 29.98
CA PRO A 472 -12.21 -17.88 28.68
C PRO A 472 -13.40 -17.75 27.73
N GLN A 473 -14.36 -18.66 27.77
CA GLN A 473 -15.49 -18.65 26.83
C GLN A 473 -16.52 -17.55 27.20
N ALA A 474 -16.61 -17.19 28.48
CA ALA A 474 -17.34 -16.01 28.94
C ALA A 474 -16.50 -14.70 28.90
N SER A 475 -15.31 -14.73 28.29
CA SER A 475 -14.42 -13.57 28.18
C SER A 475 -14.40 -13.04 26.75
N TRP A 476 -14.98 -11.86 26.53
CA TRP A 476 -15.09 -11.27 25.19
C TRP A 476 -13.73 -11.09 24.51
N LEU A 477 -12.68 -10.70 25.26
CA LEU A 477 -11.32 -10.55 24.73
C LEU A 477 -10.78 -11.87 24.16
N TYR A 478 -11.05 -13.00 24.82
CA TYR A 478 -10.58 -14.30 24.33
C TYR A 478 -11.29 -14.68 23.04
N ARG A 479 -12.61 -14.54 23.00
CA ARG A 479 -13.42 -14.82 21.80
C ARG A 479 -12.95 -14.00 20.60
N LEU A 480 -12.68 -12.71 20.80
CA LEU A 480 -12.17 -11.84 19.74
C LEU A 480 -10.82 -12.29 19.16
N VAL A 481 -9.95 -12.95 19.93
CA VAL A 481 -8.63 -13.40 19.42
C VAL A 481 -8.58 -14.89 19.06
N ALA A 482 -9.61 -15.66 19.42
CA ALA A 482 -9.66 -17.11 19.26
C ALA A 482 -10.70 -17.57 18.22
N GLU A 483 -11.70 -16.75 17.91
CA GLU A 483 -12.75 -17.04 16.92
C GLU A 483 -12.54 -16.15 15.69
N CYS A 484 -12.69 -16.72 14.49
CA CYS A 484 -12.63 -16.00 13.23
C CYS A 484 -13.88 -15.18 12.95
N GLU A 485 -15.04 -15.70 13.36
CA GLU A 485 -16.33 -15.04 13.24
C GLU A 485 -17.00 -14.91 14.61
N PRO A 486 -16.40 -14.16 15.55
CA PRO A 486 -16.97 -13.98 16.87
C PRO A 486 -18.35 -13.33 16.75
N GLN A 487 -19.33 -13.86 17.47
CA GLN A 487 -20.70 -13.34 17.45
C GLN A 487 -21.02 -12.53 18.70
N ASN A 488 -21.64 -11.38 18.51
CA ASN A 488 -22.18 -10.56 19.60
C ASN A 488 -23.48 -11.18 20.19
N GLY A 489 -24.10 -10.51 21.16
CA GLY A 489 -25.32 -10.97 21.84
C GLY A 489 -26.53 -11.16 20.92
N ASP A 490 -26.57 -10.49 19.77
CA ASP A 490 -27.60 -10.62 18.74
C ASP A 490 -27.29 -11.73 17.71
N GLY A 491 -26.15 -12.41 17.84
CA GLY A 491 -25.68 -13.41 16.88
C GLY A 491 -25.08 -12.81 15.61
N ALA A 492 -24.84 -11.50 15.56
CA ALA A 492 -24.15 -10.85 14.45
C ALA A 492 -22.65 -11.07 14.56
N THR A 493 -22.03 -11.50 13.46
CA THR A 493 -20.57 -11.62 13.36
C THR A 493 -19.95 -10.23 13.50
N VAL A 494 -19.00 -10.11 14.42
CA VAL A 494 -18.12 -8.95 14.56
C VAL A 494 -16.73 -9.32 14.05
N ARG A 495 -15.91 -8.31 13.79
CA ARG A 495 -14.52 -8.55 13.37
C ARG A 495 -13.70 -9.07 14.55
N HIS A 496 -12.95 -10.15 14.30
CA HIS A 496 -11.94 -10.64 15.23
C HIS A 496 -10.78 -9.65 15.36
N MET A 497 -9.90 -9.92 16.31
CA MET A 497 -8.67 -9.19 16.58
C MET A 497 -7.43 -10.05 16.28
N PRO A 498 -6.30 -9.46 15.84
CA PRO A 498 -6.09 -8.04 15.53
C PRO A 498 -6.94 -7.56 14.36
N PHE A 499 -7.37 -6.30 14.41
CA PHE A 499 -8.25 -5.72 13.40
C PHE A 499 -7.57 -5.73 12.02
N ASN A 500 -8.34 -6.03 10.97
CA ASN A 500 -7.87 -6.20 9.58
C ASN A 500 -6.83 -7.32 9.36
N ALA A 501 -6.56 -8.17 10.35
CA ALA A 501 -5.71 -9.34 10.13
C ALA A 501 -6.45 -10.40 9.31
N PRO A 502 -5.80 -11.04 8.32
CA PRO A 502 -6.40 -12.14 7.56
C PRO A 502 -6.64 -13.41 8.40
N THR A 503 -5.90 -13.55 9.50
CA THR A 503 -5.91 -14.71 10.40
C THR A 503 -5.82 -14.26 11.86
N LEU A 504 -6.10 -15.19 12.78
CA LEU A 504 -5.89 -15.01 14.21
C LEU A 504 -4.41 -14.95 14.59
N LEU A 505 -4.15 -14.62 15.86
CA LEU A 505 -2.83 -14.76 16.47
C LEU A 505 -2.39 -16.25 16.46
N PRO A 506 -1.07 -16.52 16.49
CA PRO A 506 -0.56 -17.88 16.66
C PRO A 506 -1.21 -18.61 17.85
N ASP A 507 -1.60 -19.86 17.63
CA ASP A 507 -2.25 -20.72 18.63
C ASP A 507 -1.59 -20.72 20.02
N PRO A 508 -0.25 -20.77 20.16
CA PRO A 508 0.40 -20.70 21.47
C PRO A 508 0.17 -19.38 22.22
N LEU A 509 0.02 -18.26 21.50
CA LEU A 509 -0.26 -16.95 22.09
C LEU A 509 -1.73 -16.85 22.51
N VAL A 510 -2.67 -17.32 21.68
CA VAL A 510 -4.09 -17.42 22.06
C VAL A 510 -4.25 -18.33 23.29
N ALA A 511 -3.54 -19.45 23.32
CA ALA A 511 -3.51 -20.36 24.47
C ALA A 511 -2.85 -19.73 25.71
N LYS A 512 -1.85 -18.85 25.56
CA LYS A 512 -1.28 -18.07 26.68
C LYS A 512 -2.34 -17.18 27.34
N LEU A 513 -3.11 -16.43 26.54
CA LEU A 513 -4.22 -15.63 27.06
C LEU A 513 -5.26 -16.52 27.75
N ARG A 514 -5.63 -17.65 27.12
CA ARG A 514 -6.55 -18.64 27.70
C ARG A 514 -6.07 -19.09 29.08
N ALA A 515 -4.81 -19.52 29.19
CA ALA A 515 -4.25 -20.05 30.42
C ALA A 515 -4.18 -19.00 31.55
N TRP A 516 -3.89 -17.74 31.22
CA TRP A 516 -3.95 -16.64 32.19
C TRP A 516 -5.39 -16.41 32.70
N ILE A 517 -6.39 -16.43 31.82
CA ILE A 517 -7.80 -16.31 32.21
C ILE A 517 -8.24 -17.50 33.07
N GLU A 518 -7.92 -18.74 32.66
CA GLU A 518 -8.23 -19.97 33.41
C GLU A 518 -7.60 -19.97 34.82
N ALA A 519 -6.42 -19.37 34.97
CA ALA A 519 -5.75 -19.18 36.26
C ALA A 519 -6.39 -18.08 37.15
N GLY A 520 -7.49 -17.47 36.70
CA GLY A 520 -8.24 -16.46 37.44
C GLY A 520 -7.88 -15.01 37.06
N ALA A 521 -7.20 -14.80 35.92
CA ALA A 521 -6.83 -13.47 35.41
C ALA A 521 -6.11 -12.59 36.46
N LEU A 522 -5.15 -13.19 37.17
CA LEU A 522 -4.44 -12.55 38.29
C LEU A 522 -3.33 -11.61 37.79
N ASP A 523 -3.12 -10.52 38.53
CA ASP A 523 -1.92 -9.68 38.42
C ASP A 523 -0.69 -10.42 39.00
N ASP A 524 0.48 -10.23 38.39
CA ASP A 524 1.77 -10.77 38.83
C ASP A 524 2.69 -9.76 39.54
#